data_AF-A0A2S2N5Q9-F1
#
_entry.id   AF-A0A2S2N5Q9-F1
#
_cell.length_a   1.000
_cell.length_b   1.000
_cell.length_c   1.000
_cell.angle_alpha   90.00
_cell.angle_beta   90.00
_cell.angle_gamma   90.00
#
_symmetry.space_group_name_H-M   'P 1'
#
loop_
_entity.id
_entity.type
_entity.pdbx_description
1 polymer ?
#
loop_
_entity_poly.entity_id
_entity_poly.type
_entity_poly.pdbx_seq_one_letter_code
_entity_poly.pdbx_strand_id
1 'polypeptide(L)'
;GGGAPLPPRPPEGGEPLPNPGAFEECHRRCKELFPVQMEGVKLTVNKGLSNHFQVNHTVALSTLGESNYHFGATYVGTKHLSPTEAFPVLVGDMDNSGSLNAQVVHQVSSRIRSKIAFQTQQAKFVNWQVDGEYRGGDFTAALTLGNPDILMGS
;
A
#
# COMPACT_ATOMS: atom_id res chain seq x y z
N GLY A 1 -30.67 37.52 46.51
CA GLY A 1 -29.40 36.79 46.30
C GLY A 1 -29.69 35.30 46.34
N GLY A 2 -29.06 34.53 45.45
CA GLY A 2 -29.11 33.07 45.48
C GLY A 2 -29.85 32.43 44.31
N GLY A 3 -29.30 32.58 43.09
CA GLY A 3 -29.70 31.72 41.97
C GLY A 3 -29.23 30.28 42.22
N ALA A 4 -30.07 29.31 41.88
CA ALA A 4 -29.76 27.89 42.03
C ALA A 4 -28.48 27.51 41.26
N PRO A 5 -27.64 26.60 41.79
CA PRO A 5 -26.47 26.14 41.05
C PRO A 5 -26.90 25.32 39.84
N LEU A 6 -26.35 25.65 38.67
CA LEU A 6 -26.52 24.86 37.46
C LEU A 6 -25.86 23.49 37.62
N PRO A 7 -26.44 22.42 37.04
CA PRO A 7 -25.84 21.10 37.07
C PRO A 7 -24.46 21.09 36.37
N PRO A 8 -23.53 20.22 36.80
CA PRO A 8 -22.23 20.09 36.16
C PRO A 8 -22.39 19.73 34.68
N ARG A 9 -21.73 20.49 33.81
CA ARG A 9 -21.69 20.24 32.37
C ARG A 9 -21.10 18.84 32.15
N PRO A 10 -21.73 17.97 31.32
CA PRO A 10 -21.13 16.69 30.98
C PRO A 10 -19.75 16.93 30.37
N PRO A 11 -18.77 16.03 30.58
CA PRO A 11 -17.46 16.16 29.97
C PRO A 11 -17.63 16.38 28.47
N GLU A 12 -17.05 17.46 27.93
CA GLU A 12 -16.94 17.72 26.49
C GLU A 12 -15.93 16.74 25.87
N GLY A 13 -16.28 15.47 25.93
CA GLY A 13 -15.50 14.36 25.41
C GLY A 13 -16.49 13.33 24.91
N GLY A 14 -17.10 13.60 23.76
CA GLY A 14 -17.74 12.55 22.97
C GLY A 14 -16.75 11.41 22.76
N GLU A 15 -17.25 10.19 22.55
CA GLU A 15 -16.41 9.03 22.26
C GLU A 15 -15.29 9.41 21.28
N PRO A 16 -14.02 9.03 21.56
CA PRO A 16 -12.92 9.38 20.68
C PRO A 16 -13.26 8.92 19.27
N LEU A 17 -13.39 9.88 18.35
CA LEU A 17 -13.83 9.63 16.99
C LEU A 17 -12.90 8.59 16.34
N PRO A 18 -13.44 7.60 15.62
CA PRO A 18 -12.60 6.62 14.93
C PRO A 18 -11.81 7.31 13.82
N ASN A 19 -10.57 6.85 13.61
CA ASN A 19 -9.71 7.41 12.56
C ASN A 19 -10.41 7.30 11.19
N PRO A 20 -10.54 8.41 10.42
CA PRO A 20 -11.26 8.44 9.15
C PRO A 20 -10.60 7.63 8.02
N GLY A 21 -9.38 7.13 8.21
CA GLY A 21 -8.61 6.40 7.22
C GLY A 21 -7.72 7.30 6.35
N ALA A 22 -7.07 6.71 5.35
CA ALA A 22 -6.21 7.42 4.42
C ALA A 22 -7.03 8.13 3.32
N PHE A 23 -6.58 9.29 2.87
CA PHE A 23 -7.26 10.06 1.82
C PHE A 23 -7.45 9.28 0.51
N GLU A 24 -6.50 8.40 0.16
CA GLU A 24 -6.57 7.55 -1.03
C GLU A 24 -7.77 6.59 -1.02
N GLU A 25 -8.26 6.23 0.17
CA GLU A 25 -9.37 5.29 0.34
C GLU A 25 -10.73 5.88 -0.06
N CYS A 26 -10.87 7.21 -0.04
CA CYS A 26 -12.15 7.88 -0.31
C CYS A 26 -12.73 7.52 -1.68
N HIS A 27 -11.87 7.45 -2.71
CA HIS A 27 -12.31 7.15 -4.08
C HIS A 27 -12.19 5.66 -4.43
N ARG A 28 -11.38 4.90 -3.69
CA ARG A 28 -11.13 3.48 -3.98
C ARG A 28 -12.41 2.65 -3.88
N ARG A 29 -13.23 2.87 -2.83
CA ARG A 29 -14.51 2.18 -2.65
C ARG A 29 -15.48 2.31 -3.82
N CYS A 30 -15.46 3.45 -4.52
CA CYS A 30 -16.29 3.66 -5.70
C CYS A 30 -15.64 3.04 -6.95
N LYS A 31 -14.32 3.21 -7.12
CA LYS A 31 -13.58 2.68 -8.28
C LYS A 31 -13.59 1.15 -8.35
N GLU A 32 -13.59 0.46 -7.22
CA GLU A 32 -13.58 -1.01 -7.15
C GLU A 32 -14.88 -1.66 -7.66
N LEU A 33 -15.99 -0.92 -7.80
CA LEU A 33 -17.25 -1.44 -8.33
C LEU A 33 -17.24 -1.60 -9.86
N PHE A 34 -16.35 -0.89 -10.55
CA PHE A 34 -16.32 -0.93 -12.01
C PHE A 34 -15.64 -2.20 -12.51
N PRO A 35 -16.23 -2.91 -13.49
CA PRO A 35 -15.62 -4.10 -14.05
C PRO A 35 -14.33 -3.73 -14.79
N VAL A 36 -13.29 -4.54 -14.59
CA VAL A 36 -12.03 -4.40 -15.31
C VAL A 36 -12.18 -5.06 -16.68
N GLN A 37 -11.88 -4.33 -17.74
CA GLN A 37 -11.84 -4.89 -19.08
C GLN A 37 -10.70 -5.91 -19.17
N MET A 38 -11.03 -7.12 -19.60
CA MET A 38 -10.07 -8.20 -19.77
C MET A 38 -9.90 -8.44 -21.26
N GLU A 39 -8.65 -8.47 -21.73
CA GLU A 39 -8.32 -8.80 -23.11
C GLU A 39 -7.48 -10.07 -23.12
N GLY A 40 -7.78 -10.98 -24.06
CA GLY A 40 -7.08 -12.25 -24.19
C GLY A 40 -7.30 -13.21 -23.01
N VAL A 41 -6.27 -13.97 -22.66
CA VAL A 41 -6.32 -15.00 -21.61
C VAL A 41 -5.23 -14.74 -20.57
N LYS A 42 -5.63 -14.53 -19.31
CA LYS A 42 -4.71 -14.40 -18.18
C LYS A 42 -4.81 -15.61 -17.26
N LEU A 43 -3.71 -16.35 -17.14
CA LEU A 43 -3.56 -17.47 -16.22
C LEU A 43 -2.65 -17.04 -15.06
N THR A 44 -3.14 -17.11 -13.83
CA THR A 44 -2.34 -16.83 -12.63
C THR A 44 -2.27 -18.06 -11.74
N VAL A 45 -1.06 -18.48 -11.40
CA VAL A 45 -0.77 -19.58 -10.47
C VAL A 45 -0.11 -18.99 -9.22
N ASN A 46 -0.77 -19.11 -8.08
CA ASN A 46 -0.26 -18.65 -6.78
C ASN A 46 0.16 -19.85 -5.94
N LYS A 47 1.41 -19.87 -5.49
CA LYS A 47 1.98 -20.95 -4.67
C LYS A 47 2.57 -20.38 -3.39
N GLY A 48 1.94 -20.68 -2.26
CA GLY A 48 2.51 -20.44 -0.94
C GLY A 48 3.57 -21.49 -0.62
N LEU A 49 4.83 -21.07 -0.46
CA LEU A 49 5.89 -21.98 0.01
C LEU A 49 5.94 -22.02 1.54
N SER A 50 5.51 -20.94 2.20
CA SER A 50 5.29 -20.87 3.65
C SER A 50 4.23 -19.81 3.98
N ASN A 51 3.86 -19.69 5.25
CA ASN A 51 2.97 -18.61 5.72
C ASN A 51 3.57 -17.21 5.48
N HIS A 52 4.89 -17.12 5.37
CA HIS A 52 5.62 -15.87 5.20
C HIS A 52 6.07 -15.63 3.76
N PHE A 53 5.96 -16.61 2.86
CA PHE A 53 6.51 -16.52 1.52
C PHE A 53 5.60 -17.15 0.49
N GLN A 54 5.17 -16.33 -0.46
CA GLN A 54 4.29 -16.70 -1.55
C GLN A 54 4.92 -16.29 -2.88
N VAL A 55 4.74 -17.13 -3.87
CA VAL A 55 5.22 -16.89 -5.23
C VAL A 55 4.03 -16.93 -6.16
N ASN A 56 3.98 -16.03 -7.13
CA ASN A 56 2.98 -15.99 -8.16
C ASN A 56 3.62 -16.05 -9.55
N HIS A 57 2.91 -16.70 -10.46
CA HIS A 57 3.26 -16.80 -11.87
C HIS A 57 2.05 -16.37 -12.67
N THR A 58 2.16 -15.29 -13.44
CA THR A 58 1.07 -14.80 -14.27
C THR A 58 1.50 -14.84 -15.74
N VAL A 59 0.77 -15.61 -16.53
CA VAL A 59 0.90 -15.65 -17.99
C VAL A 59 -0.28 -14.88 -18.57
N ALA A 60 0.00 -13.79 -19.27
CA ALA A 60 -1.00 -12.99 -19.97
C ALA A 60 -0.79 -13.13 -21.48
N LEU A 61 -1.73 -13.79 -22.15
CA LEU A 61 -1.78 -13.92 -23.60
C LEU A 61 -2.70 -12.84 -24.16
N SER A 62 -2.18 -11.93 -24.98
CA SER A 62 -2.96 -10.87 -25.62
C SER A 62 -3.20 -11.23 -27.10
N THR A 63 -4.31 -10.72 -27.64
CA THR A 63 -4.66 -10.84 -29.07
C THR A 63 -4.30 -9.58 -29.87
N LEU A 64 -4.08 -8.46 -29.18
CA LEU A 64 -3.77 -7.16 -29.77
C LEU A 64 -2.31 -6.74 -29.55
N GLY A 65 -1.66 -7.24 -28.50
CA GLY A 65 -0.30 -6.91 -28.12
C GLY A 65 0.59 -8.12 -27.87
N GLU A 66 1.73 -7.89 -27.23
CA GLU A 66 2.67 -8.95 -26.87
C GLU A 66 2.18 -9.75 -25.66
N SER A 67 2.43 -11.06 -25.69
CA SER A 67 2.19 -11.93 -24.53
C SER A 67 3.28 -11.71 -23.49
N ASN A 68 2.87 -11.60 -22.22
CA ASN A 68 3.77 -11.31 -21.12
C ASN A 68 3.74 -12.42 -20.07
N TYR A 69 4.90 -12.67 -19.47
CA TYR A 69 5.03 -13.50 -18.30
C TYR A 69 5.58 -12.67 -17.14
N HIS A 70 4.80 -12.61 -16.06
CA HIS A 70 5.17 -11.98 -14.80
C HIS A 70 5.48 -13.04 -13.76
N PHE A 71 6.62 -12.88 -13.11
CA PHE A 71 7.00 -13.62 -11.92
C PHE A 71 7.00 -12.68 -10.73
N GLY A 72 6.19 -12.98 -9.72
CA GLY A 72 6.15 -12.20 -8.50
C GLY A 72 6.38 -13.04 -7.25
N ALA A 73 6.92 -12.38 -6.25
CA ALA A 73 7.20 -12.95 -4.94
C ALA A 73 6.76 -11.96 -3.87
N THR A 74 6.05 -12.49 -2.87
CA THR A 74 5.58 -11.74 -1.72
C THR A 74 6.13 -12.39 -0.46
N TYR A 75 6.86 -11.60 0.33
CA TYR A 75 7.29 -11.97 1.68
C TYR A 75 6.53 -11.15 2.71
N VAL A 76 6.03 -11.82 3.74
CA VAL A 76 5.36 -11.23 4.88
C VAL A 76 6.15 -11.59 6.12
N GLY A 77 6.62 -10.59 6.85
CA GLY A 77 7.43 -10.76 8.06
C GLY A 77 6.62 -11.28 9.23
N THR A 78 7.33 -11.58 10.32
CA THR A 78 6.78 -12.19 11.54
C THR A 78 6.31 -11.17 12.58
N LYS A 79 6.58 -9.87 12.39
CA LYS A 79 6.20 -8.83 13.35
C LYS A 79 4.73 -8.46 13.14
N HIS A 80 3.86 -9.07 13.93
CA HIS A 80 2.45 -8.71 13.99
C HIS A 80 2.26 -7.50 14.91
N LEU A 81 1.75 -6.39 14.38
CA LEU A 81 1.28 -5.26 15.19
C LEU A 81 -0.24 -5.30 15.41
N SER A 82 -0.96 -6.00 14.55
CA SER A 82 -2.39 -6.26 14.72
C SER A 82 -2.70 -7.70 14.28
N PRO A 83 -3.89 -8.23 14.63
CA PRO A 83 -4.31 -9.56 14.19
C PRO A 83 -4.37 -9.71 12.67
N THR A 84 -4.48 -8.60 11.94
CA THR A 84 -4.66 -8.55 10.49
C THR A 84 -3.44 -8.04 9.73
N GLU A 85 -2.46 -7.41 10.39
CA GLU A 85 -1.31 -6.79 9.73
C GLU A 85 0.03 -7.32 10.30
N ALA A 86 0.86 -7.84 9.39
CA ALA A 86 2.19 -8.37 9.66
C ALA A 86 3.24 -7.60 8.84
N PHE A 87 4.39 -7.31 9.45
CA PHE A 87 5.44 -6.49 8.84
C PHE A 87 6.84 -7.09 9.01
N PRO A 88 7.81 -6.72 8.15
CA PRO A 88 7.64 -6.00 6.88
C PRO A 88 6.90 -6.83 5.81
N VAL A 89 6.25 -6.17 4.86
CA VAL A 89 5.75 -6.80 3.63
C VAL A 89 6.65 -6.38 2.49
N LEU A 90 7.19 -7.36 1.76
CA LEU A 90 7.99 -7.16 0.56
C LEU A 90 7.22 -7.78 -0.60
N VAL A 91 7.02 -7.03 -1.68
CA VAL A 91 6.40 -7.52 -2.91
C VAL A 91 7.34 -7.17 -4.05
N GLY A 92 7.69 -8.15 -4.88
CA GLY A 92 8.41 -7.92 -6.13
C GLY A 92 7.66 -8.60 -7.26
N ASP A 93 7.55 -7.94 -8.41
CA ASP A 93 6.99 -8.47 -9.65
C ASP A 93 7.92 -8.11 -10.80
N MET A 94 8.36 -9.09 -11.56
CA MET A 94 9.27 -8.93 -12.68
C MET A 94 8.66 -9.53 -13.94
N ASP A 95 8.65 -8.76 -15.01
CA ASP A 95 8.22 -9.22 -16.33
C ASP A 95 9.38 -9.78 -17.17
N ASN A 96 9.04 -10.43 -18.29
CA ASN A 96 10.01 -11.00 -19.22
C ASN A 96 10.84 -9.97 -20.01
N SER A 97 10.51 -8.67 -19.91
CA SER A 97 11.28 -7.58 -20.52
C SER A 97 12.36 -7.01 -19.59
N GLY A 98 12.38 -7.46 -18.33
CA GLY A 98 13.27 -6.93 -17.29
C GLY A 98 12.72 -5.68 -16.60
N SER A 99 11.42 -5.41 -16.70
CA SER A 99 10.74 -4.40 -15.89
C SER A 99 10.37 -5.00 -14.54
N LEU A 100 10.85 -4.36 -13.48
CA LEU A 100 10.64 -4.77 -12.08
C LEU A 100 9.77 -3.74 -11.37
N ASN A 101 8.73 -4.21 -10.69
CA ASN A 101 7.96 -3.46 -9.71
C ASN A 101 8.23 -4.05 -8.31
N ALA A 102 8.91 -3.30 -7.45
CA ALA A 102 9.21 -3.73 -6.09
C ALA A 102 8.60 -2.77 -5.07
N GLN A 103 8.03 -3.31 -4.00
CA GLN A 103 7.34 -2.56 -2.96
C GLN A 103 7.73 -3.11 -1.60
N VAL A 104 8.10 -2.21 -0.70
CA VAL A 104 8.47 -2.52 0.68
C VAL A 104 7.57 -1.72 1.59
N VAL A 105 6.72 -2.40 2.35
CA VAL A 105 5.88 -1.78 3.37
C VAL A 105 6.41 -2.17 4.73
N HIS A 106 6.79 -1.17 5.52
CA HIS A 106 7.27 -1.37 6.86
C HIS A 106 6.58 -0.44 7.84
N GLN A 107 6.25 -0.96 9.01
CA GLN A 107 5.70 -0.16 10.09
C GLN A 107 6.82 0.15 11.09
N VAL A 108 7.41 1.35 10.96
CA VAL A 108 8.53 1.82 11.79
C VAL A 108 8.09 2.01 13.24
N SER A 109 6.88 2.52 13.45
CA SER A 109 6.29 2.74 14.78
C SER A 109 4.80 2.36 14.77
N SER A 110 4.17 2.22 15.93
CA SER A 110 2.74 1.87 16.05
C SER A 110 1.82 2.84 15.28
N ARG A 111 2.28 4.07 15.02
CA ARG A 111 1.54 5.11 14.30
C ARG A 111 2.14 5.52 12.95
N ILE A 112 3.34 5.05 12.61
CA ILE A 112 4.05 5.47 11.38
C ILE A 112 4.24 4.26 10.47
N ARG A 113 3.63 4.32 9.29
CA ARG A 113 3.78 3.36 8.20
C ARG A 113 4.63 3.99 7.11
N SER A 114 5.71 3.33 6.74
CA SER A 114 6.52 3.67 5.57
C SER A 114 6.24 2.68 4.44
N LYS A 115 6.10 3.18 3.23
CA LYS A 115 6.04 2.38 2.01
C LYS A 115 7.08 2.91 1.04
N ILE A 116 7.81 2.02 0.40
CA ILE A 116 8.79 2.36 -0.61
C ILE A 116 8.42 1.56 -1.86
N ALA A 117 8.31 2.21 -3.00
CA ALA A 117 8.01 1.58 -4.28
C ALA A 117 9.12 1.92 -5.29
N PHE A 118 9.59 0.90 -6.00
CA PHE A 118 10.60 0.98 -7.05
C PHE A 118 10.04 0.41 -8.34
N GLN A 119 10.23 1.14 -9.43
CA GLN A 119 9.81 0.71 -10.76
C GLN A 119 10.94 0.91 -11.76
N THR A 120 11.27 -0.18 -12.44
CA THR A 120 12.21 -0.19 -13.56
C THR A 120 11.48 -0.58 -14.83
N GLN A 121 11.96 -0.09 -15.96
CA GLN A 121 11.49 -0.44 -17.29
C GLN A 121 12.69 -0.88 -18.11
N GLN A 122 12.68 -2.13 -18.59
CA GLN A 122 13.80 -2.71 -19.35
C GLN A 122 15.17 -2.50 -18.66
N ALA A 123 15.25 -2.82 -17.37
CA ALA A 123 16.43 -2.59 -16.52
C ALA A 123 16.87 -1.13 -16.31
N LYS A 124 16.15 -0.14 -16.84
CA LYS A 124 16.35 1.28 -16.54
C LYS A 124 15.52 1.67 -15.33
N PHE A 125 16.12 2.36 -14.37
CA PHE A 125 15.41 2.92 -13.24
C PHE A 125 14.54 4.11 -13.70
N VAL A 126 13.22 4.00 -13.53
CA VAL A 126 12.26 5.00 -14.03
C VAL A 126 11.68 5.80 -12.89
N ASN A 127 11.19 5.11 -11.86
CA ASN A 127 10.48 5.76 -10.79
C ASN A 127 10.81 5.11 -9.45
N TRP A 128 10.95 5.95 -8.43
CA TRP A 128 10.96 5.52 -7.06
C TRP A 128 10.15 6.48 -6.21
N GLN A 129 9.37 5.92 -5.30
CA GLN A 129 8.47 6.65 -4.42
C GLN A 129 8.69 6.17 -3.00
N VAL A 130 8.72 7.13 -2.07
CA VAL A 130 8.76 6.89 -0.63
C VAL A 130 7.57 7.59 -0.02
N ASP A 131 6.70 6.80 0.57
CA ASP A 131 5.50 7.25 1.28
C ASP A 131 5.70 7.06 2.78
N GLY A 132 5.38 8.08 3.56
CA GLY A 132 5.29 8.06 5.01
C GLY A 132 3.88 8.44 5.44
N GLU A 133 3.16 7.50 6.03
CA GLU A 133 1.81 7.71 6.56
C GLU A 133 1.85 7.71 8.09
N TYR A 134 1.38 8.79 8.70
CA TYR A 134 1.16 8.92 10.14
C TYR A 134 -0.33 8.79 10.45
N ARG A 135 -0.69 7.77 11.23
CA ARG A 135 -2.05 7.54 11.74
C ARG A 135 -2.17 8.02 13.19
N GLY A 136 -2.81 9.17 13.36
CA GLY A 136 -3.26 9.68 14.65
C GLY A 136 -4.53 8.97 15.15
N GLY A 137 -5.03 9.42 16.30
CA GLY A 137 -6.31 8.91 16.83
C GLY A 137 -7.51 9.42 16.01
N ASP A 138 -7.43 10.70 15.63
CA ASP A 138 -8.48 11.50 15.02
C ASP A 138 -8.09 12.06 13.63
N PHE A 139 -6.82 11.95 13.24
CA PHE A 139 -6.32 12.41 11.94
C PHE A 139 -5.36 11.42 11.29
N THR A 140 -5.23 11.49 9.97
CA THR A 140 -4.20 10.78 9.21
C THR A 140 -3.48 11.78 8.32
N ALA A 141 -2.16 11.79 8.37
CA ALA A 141 -1.30 12.61 7.51
C ALA A 141 -0.43 11.68 6.66
N ALA A 142 -0.29 12.00 5.38
CA ALA A 142 0.55 11.25 4.46
C ALA A 142 1.53 12.20 3.78
N LEU A 143 2.77 11.75 3.63
CA LEU A 143 3.84 12.43 2.93
C LEU A 143 4.39 11.50 1.84
N THR A 144 4.31 11.92 0.59
CA THR A 144 4.84 11.16 -0.55
C THR A 144 5.98 11.93 -1.19
N LEU A 145 7.13 11.28 -1.33
CA LEU A 145 8.29 11.76 -2.06
C LEU A 145 8.45 10.89 -3.30
N GLY A 146 8.16 11.44 -4.47
CA GLY A 146 8.30 10.75 -5.76
C GLY A 146 9.45 11.32 -6.56
N ASN A 147 10.32 10.44 -7.08
CA ASN A 147 11.46 10.76 -7.92
C ASN A 147 12.31 11.94 -7.41
N PRO A 148 12.73 11.99 -6.13
CA PRO A 148 13.61 13.06 -5.71
C PRO A 148 14.96 12.85 -6.41
N ASP A 149 15.22 13.71 -7.39
CA ASP A 149 16.47 13.75 -8.13
C ASP A 149 17.52 14.45 -7.27
N ILE A 150 18.39 13.66 -6.65
CA ILE A 150 19.54 14.16 -5.86
C ILE A 150 20.77 14.33 -6.77
N LEU A 151 20.64 14.08 -8.09
CA LEU A 151 21.76 14.00 -9.04
C LEU A 151 21.75 15.07 -10.15
N MET A 152 20.82 16.02 -10.17
CA MET A 152 21.03 17.30 -10.89
C MET A 152 21.66 18.34 -9.97
N GLY A 153 22.91 18.08 -9.63
CA GLY A 153 23.75 18.93 -8.79
C GLY A 153 25.21 18.92 -9.23
N SER A 154 25.48 19.06 -10.54
CA SER A 154 26.68 19.68 -11.14
C SER A 154 26.68 19.53 -12.65
#